data_AF-A0A4Q3AM34-F1
#
_entry.id   AF-A0A4Q3AM34-F1
#
_cell.length_a   1.000
_cell.length_b   1.000
_cell.length_c   1.000
_cell.angle_alpha   90.00
_cell.angle_beta   90.00
_cell.angle_gamma   90.00
#
_symmetry.space_group_name_H-M   'P 1'
#
loop_
_entity.id
_entity.type
_entity.pdbx_description
1 polymer ?
#
loop_
_entity_poly.entity_id
_entity_poly.type
_entity_poly.pdbx_seq_one_letter_code
_entity_poly.pdbx_strand_id
1 'polypeptide(L)'
;MKELTLEMILTPSDIPMRGIITPNVARALMALNEGNRTLSSKAIEVIQRQMEQANFRYTGDAIRISTENKLIDGQHRLVAAINADQSIDCVVVNNLPPDVMSVIDTGRKRSASDQLRLKGVLNASNVVSAINTVFALAARRQAMKATTPEIEQFMHNHPGVERSVVLVQHGLSRDRCGLPAMLATLHFIGHDVLDLPETADAFVNAFATGQQTYPNDAAIFHRELCLTSRRTRRFSLEHAEMRASLITAWNCFRQKKPMPRLWRDHTHTVEVDGFDPAAVGLAHIRNRTPMSVTPFLTEADKEIARKATRRGKQRAKGIESGADRPGFDLIAKAASPEAEPVVIPSTVRLRKRPVPAQA
;
A
#
# COMPACT_ATOMS: atom_id res chain seq x y z
N MET A 1 21.87 -5.81 15.24
CA MET A 1 21.74 -6.72 14.08
C MET A 1 22.99 -6.57 13.22
N LYS A 2 23.50 -7.65 12.62
CA LYS A 2 24.75 -7.63 11.85
C LYS A 2 24.52 -7.01 10.47
N GLU A 3 25.42 -6.13 10.03
CA GLU A 3 25.45 -5.66 8.65
C GLU A 3 25.94 -6.77 7.70
N LEU A 4 25.24 -6.94 6.60
CA LEU A 4 25.57 -7.93 5.58
C LEU A 4 26.45 -7.29 4.52
N THR A 5 27.64 -7.86 4.32
CA THR A 5 28.51 -7.47 3.20
C THR A 5 28.10 -8.22 1.93
N LEU A 6 28.45 -7.66 0.76
CA LEU A 6 28.20 -8.34 -0.51
C LEU A 6 28.89 -9.71 -0.57
N GLU A 7 30.09 -9.84 -0.01
CA GLU A 7 30.82 -11.11 0.04
C GLU A 7 30.07 -12.16 0.88
N MET A 8 29.49 -11.78 2.02
CA MET A 8 28.64 -12.67 2.80
C MET A 8 27.41 -13.12 2.00
N ILE A 9 26.76 -12.19 1.28
CA ILE A 9 25.56 -12.46 0.50
C ILE A 9 25.83 -13.39 -0.70
N LEU A 10 26.99 -13.26 -1.34
CA LEU A 10 27.35 -14.06 -2.52
C LEU A 10 28.15 -15.33 -2.20
N THR A 11 28.45 -15.59 -0.92
CA THR A 11 29.04 -16.87 -0.50
C THR A 11 27.91 -17.89 -0.38
N PRO A 12 27.90 -18.98 -1.17
CA PRO A 12 26.80 -19.95 -1.16
C PRO A 12 26.53 -20.49 0.25
N SER A 13 25.26 -20.49 0.65
CA SER A 13 24.79 -20.97 1.95
C SER A 13 23.38 -21.52 1.82
N ASP A 14 23.15 -22.72 2.33
CA ASP A 14 21.79 -23.29 2.39
C ASP A 14 20.97 -22.73 3.56
N ILE A 15 21.60 -21.92 4.43
CA ILE A 15 20.98 -21.27 5.57
C ILE A 15 20.66 -19.82 5.21
N PRO A 16 19.38 -19.39 5.30
CA PRO A 16 19.00 -17.99 5.16
C PRO A 16 19.66 -17.10 6.20
N MET A 17 20.21 -15.96 5.78
CA MET A 17 20.85 -15.00 6.68
C MET A 17 19.94 -13.82 6.95
N ARG A 18 19.73 -13.46 8.22
CA ARG A 18 19.05 -12.20 8.57
C ARG A 18 20.09 -11.13 8.92
N GLY A 19 19.93 -9.93 8.37
CA GLY A 19 20.84 -8.83 8.66
C GLY A 19 20.45 -7.51 8.00
N ILE A 20 21.30 -6.51 8.19
CA ILE A 20 21.10 -5.16 7.67
C ILE A 20 21.79 -5.02 6.32
N ILE A 21 21.03 -4.62 5.29
CA ILE A 21 21.56 -4.22 3.98
C ILE A 21 21.59 -2.69 3.93
N THR A 22 22.80 -2.13 3.75
CA THR A 22 23.00 -0.69 3.60
C THR A 22 22.74 -0.23 2.16
N PRO A 23 22.51 1.08 1.91
CA PRO A 23 22.35 1.61 0.55
C PRO A 23 23.50 1.27 -0.40
N ASN A 24 24.73 1.20 0.10
CA ASN A 24 25.90 0.78 -0.68
C ASN A 24 25.82 -0.69 -1.11
N VAL A 25 25.46 -1.59 -0.19
CA VAL A 25 25.28 -3.01 -0.53
C VAL A 25 24.09 -3.18 -1.48
N ALA A 26 23.02 -2.41 -1.29
CA ALA A 26 21.86 -2.42 -2.18
C ALA A 26 22.23 -2.00 -3.62
N ARG A 27 23.06 -0.97 -3.81
CA ARG A 27 23.58 -0.57 -5.13
C ARG A 27 24.35 -1.70 -5.80
N ALA A 28 25.25 -2.35 -5.06
CA ALA A 28 26.05 -3.44 -5.61
C ALA A 28 25.20 -4.68 -5.94
N LEU A 29 24.15 -4.97 -5.16
CA LEU A 29 23.19 -6.03 -5.47
C LEU A 29 22.34 -5.68 -6.70
N MET A 30 21.95 -4.42 -6.87
CA MET A 30 21.22 -3.96 -8.06
C MET A 30 22.09 -4.03 -9.33
N ALA A 31 23.42 -3.94 -9.22
CA ALA A 31 24.32 -4.18 -10.34
C ALA A 31 24.32 -5.66 -10.82
N LEU A 32 23.81 -6.59 -10.00
CA LEU A 32 23.61 -8.00 -10.34
C LEU A 32 22.19 -8.31 -10.84
N ASN A 33 21.39 -7.26 -11.08
CA ASN A 33 20.01 -7.39 -11.53
C ASN A 33 19.93 -7.58 -13.05
N GLU A 34 19.93 -8.83 -13.50
CA GLU A 34 19.83 -9.19 -14.92
C GLU A 34 18.52 -9.95 -15.19
N GLY A 35 17.72 -9.47 -16.14
CA GLY A 35 16.53 -10.20 -16.61
C GLY A 35 15.28 -10.11 -15.74
N ASN A 36 15.30 -9.35 -14.63
CA ASN A 36 14.09 -9.10 -13.85
C ASN A 36 13.11 -8.15 -14.55
N ARG A 37 11.83 -8.27 -14.17
CA ARG A 37 10.75 -7.39 -14.64
C ARG A 37 11.07 -5.91 -14.45
N THR A 38 10.52 -5.08 -15.34
CA THR A 38 10.61 -3.62 -15.24
C THR A 38 10.20 -3.12 -13.84
N LEU A 39 10.98 -2.21 -13.29
CA LEU A 39 10.70 -1.58 -12.01
C LEU A 39 9.39 -0.79 -12.07
N SER A 40 8.61 -0.86 -10.99
CA SER A 40 7.38 -0.08 -10.85
C SER A 40 7.68 1.11 -9.94
N SER A 41 7.67 2.31 -10.51
CA SER A 41 7.85 3.57 -9.78
C SER A 41 6.92 3.66 -8.57
N LYS A 42 5.65 3.28 -8.77
CA LYS A 42 4.62 3.24 -7.73
C LYS A 42 4.94 2.26 -6.61
N ALA A 43 5.45 1.07 -6.93
CA ALA A 43 5.80 0.08 -5.91
C ALA A 43 6.99 0.55 -5.06
N ILE A 44 8.00 1.14 -5.71
CA ILE A 44 9.17 1.74 -5.05
C ILE A 44 8.72 2.88 -4.12
N GLU A 45 7.90 3.80 -4.63
CA GLU A 45 7.36 4.94 -3.85
C GLU A 45 6.59 4.48 -2.61
N VAL A 46 5.84 3.38 -2.69
CA VAL A 46 5.14 2.82 -1.53
C VAL A 46 6.12 2.33 -0.46
N ILE A 47 7.17 1.62 -0.85
CA ILE A 47 8.15 1.07 0.10
C ILE A 47 8.98 2.21 0.70
N GLN A 48 9.47 3.12 -0.14
CA GLN A 48 10.26 4.27 0.30
C GLN A 48 9.49 5.14 1.30
N ARG A 49 8.22 5.45 1.04
CA ARG A 49 7.38 6.19 2.01
C ARG A 49 7.28 5.50 3.35
N GLN A 50 7.17 4.17 3.36
CA GLN A 50 7.17 3.42 4.61
C GLN A 50 8.50 3.55 5.35
N MET A 51 9.62 3.56 4.62
CA MET A 51 10.96 3.74 5.21
C MET A 51 11.12 5.14 5.80
N GLU A 52 10.83 6.19 5.03
CA GLU A 52 10.90 7.59 5.47
C GLU A 52 10.01 7.88 6.68
N GLN A 53 8.85 7.23 6.78
CA GLN A 53 7.91 7.38 7.91
C GLN A 53 8.21 6.43 9.09
N ALA A 54 9.34 5.71 9.08
CA ALA A 54 9.68 4.70 10.09
C ALA A 54 8.60 3.60 10.28
N ASN A 55 7.80 3.37 9.24
CA ASN A 55 6.73 2.38 9.17
C ASN A 55 7.16 1.09 8.45
N PHE A 56 8.34 1.08 7.83
CA PHE A 56 8.91 -0.13 7.24
C PHE A 56 9.23 -1.14 8.35
N ARG A 57 8.63 -2.32 8.28
CA ARG A 57 8.80 -3.40 9.25
C ARG A 57 9.43 -4.62 8.59
N TYR A 58 10.22 -5.35 9.37
CA TYR A 58 10.67 -6.68 8.99
C TYR A 58 9.46 -7.62 8.90
N THR A 59 9.17 -8.12 7.70
CA THR A 59 8.05 -9.04 7.41
C THR A 59 8.52 -10.47 7.16
N GLY A 60 9.84 -10.72 7.13
CA GLY A 60 10.41 -11.99 6.68
C GLY A 60 10.55 -12.10 5.16
N ASP A 61 10.14 -11.08 4.39
CA ASP A 61 10.36 -11.05 2.95
C ASP A 61 11.87 -11.06 2.66
N ALA A 62 12.32 -11.97 1.79
CA ALA A 62 13.75 -12.20 1.54
C ALA A 62 14.27 -11.48 0.29
N ILE A 63 15.52 -11.03 0.31
CA ILE A 63 16.30 -10.74 -0.90
C ILE A 63 16.84 -12.08 -1.41
N ARG A 64 16.63 -12.38 -2.69
CA ARG A 64 16.92 -13.70 -3.26
C ARG A 64 18.01 -13.61 -4.32
N ILE A 65 19.02 -14.46 -4.19
CA ILE A 65 20.18 -14.52 -5.09
C ILE A 65 20.28 -15.93 -5.69
N SER A 66 20.51 -16.02 -6.99
CA SER A 66 20.69 -17.29 -7.68
C SER A 66 22.06 -17.92 -7.42
N THR A 67 22.21 -19.19 -7.77
CA THR A 67 23.51 -19.88 -7.87
C THR A 67 24.52 -19.17 -8.80
N GLU A 68 24.03 -18.37 -9.75
CA GLU A 68 24.84 -17.56 -10.67
C GLU A 68 25.22 -16.18 -10.11
N ASN A 69 24.89 -15.88 -8.85
CA ASN A 69 25.04 -14.58 -8.22
C ASN A 69 24.21 -13.47 -8.89
N LYS A 70 23.03 -13.81 -9.44
CA LYS A 70 22.07 -12.83 -9.98
C LYS A 70 21.00 -12.52 -8.96
N LEU A 71 20.52 -11.28 -8.95
CA LEU A 71 19.37 -10.89 -8.14
C LEU A 71 18.09 -11.49 -8.74
N ILE A 72 17.39 -12.33 -7.98
CA ILE A 72 16.11 -12.94 -8.39
C ILE A 72 14.93 -12.10 -7.91
N ASP A 73 14.97 -11.65 -6.65
CA ASP A 73 13.87 -10.92 -6.02
C ASP A 73 14.41 -9.93 -4.97
N GLY A 74 13.65 -8.86 -4.76
CA GLY A 74 14.00 -7.78 -3.84
C GLY A 74 14.30 -6.45 -4.53
N GLN A 75 14.26 -6.39 -5.87
CA GLN A 75 14.64 -5.18 -6.61
C GLN A 75 13.91 -3.91 -6.16
N HIS A 76 12.60 -3.95 -5.89
CA HIS A 76 11.86 -2.76 -5.43
C HIS A 76 12.28 -2.31 -4.03
N ARG A 77 12.65 -3.26 -3.15
CA ARG A 77 13.14 -2.97 -1.80
C ARG A 77 14.54 -2.38 -1.83
N LEU A 78 15.43 -2.93 -2.65
CA LEU A 78 16.78 -2.41 -2.82
C LEU A 78 16.76 -0.99 -3.40
N VAL A 79 15.94 -0.75 -4.44
CA VAL A 79 15.81 0.60 -5.02
C VAL A 79 15.19 1.58 -4.03
N ALA A 80 14.16 1.17 -3.28
CA ALA A 80 13.59 2.02 -2.23
C ALA A 80 14.62 2.38 -1.15
N ALA A 81 15.45 1.42 -0.71
CA ALA A 81 16.51 1.65 0.26
C ALA A 81 17.59 2.63 -0.25
N ILE A 82 17.96 2.50 -1.53
CA ILE A 82 18.88 3.44 -2.20
C ILE A 82 18.28 4.83 -2.25
N ASN A 83 17.01 4.95 -2.64
CA ASN A 83 16.36 6.24 -2.82
C ASN A 83 16.06 6.96 -1.50
N ALA A 84 15.70 6.23 -0.44
CA ALA A 84 15.49 6.79 0.90
C ALA A 84 16.79 7.02 1.67
N ASP A 85 17.93 6.57 1.15
CA ASP A 85 19.23 6.51 1.85
C ASP A 85 19.13 5.87 3.24
N GLN A 86 18.39 4.77 3.34
CA GLN A 86 18.12 4.05 4.59
C GLN A 86 18.41 2.57 4.45
N SER A 87 18.93 1.96 5.52
CA SER A 87 19.23 0.53 5.55
C SER A 87 17.96 -0.30 5.81
N ILE A 88 17.92 -1.53 5.29
CA ILE A 88 16.80 -2.46 5.48
C ILE A 88 17.22 -3.68 6.30
N ASP A 89 16.39 -4.07 7.27
CA ASP A 89 16.45 -5.39 7.92
C ASP A 89 15.70 -6.40 7.05
N CYS A 90 16.41 -7.43 6.57
CA CYS A 90 15.81 -8.46 5.74
C CYS A 90 16.49 -9.81 5.90
N VAL A 91 15.80 -10.84 5.39
CA VAL A 91 16.38 -12.15 5.16
C VAL A 91 17.05 -12.14 3.79
N VAL A 92 18.20 -12.78 3.66
CA VAL A 92 18.86 -13.07 2.40
C VAL A 92 18.86 -14.58 2.21
N VAL A 93 18.32 -15.03 1.08
CA VAL A 93 18.38 -16.42 0.63
C VAL A 93 19.22 -16.44 -0.63
N ASN A 94 20.36 -17.11 -0.60
CA ASN A 94 21.21 -17.28 -1.78
C ASN A 94 21.19 -18.75 -2.24
N ASN A 95 22.01 -19.07 -3.25
CA ASN A 95 22.14 -20.43 -3.78
C ASN A 95 20.83 -21.01 -4.37
N LEU A 96 19.89 -20.15 -4.80
CA LEU A 96 18.64 -20.62 -5.39
C LEU A 96 18.80 -21.00 -6.86
N PRO A 97 18.19 -22.11 -7.31
CA PRO A 97 18.21 -22.44 -8.72
C PRO A 97 17.41 -21.39 -9.53
N PRO A 98 17.82 -21.10 -10.78
CA PRO A 98 17.21 -20.00 -11.56
C PRO A 98 15.71 -20.16 -11.86
N ASP A 99 15.21 -21.40 -11.90
CA ASP A 99 13.82 -21.77 -12.19
C ASP A 99 12.82 -21.30 -11.11
N VAL A 100 13.29 -21.05 -9.89
CA VAL A 100 12.49 -20.53 -8.76
C VAL A 100 11.87 -19.17 -9.07
N MET A 101 12.43 -18.39 -10.01
CA MET A 101 11.90 -17.10 -10.43
C MET A 101 10.42 -17.18 -10.88
N SER A 102 10.01 -18.31 -11.48
CA SER A 102 8.66 -18.50 -12.03
C SER A 102 7.56 -18.71 -10.99
N VAL A 103 7.92 -19.11 -9.76
CA VAL A 103 6.97 -19.45 -8.68
C VAL A 103 6.94 -18.43 -7.56
N ILE A 104 7.91 -17.51 -7.51
CA ILE A 104 7.96 -16.42 -6.53
C ILE A 104 6.82 -15.41 -6.80
N ASP A 105 6.18 -14.94 -5.72
CA ASP A 105 5.17 -13.86 -5.76
C ASP A 105 3.85 -14.18 -6.50
N THR A 106 3.45 -15.45 -6.60
CA THR A 106 2.15 -15.86 -7.19
C THR A 106 0.93 -15.61 -6.27
N GLY A 107 1.14 -15.22 -5.02
CA GLY A 107 0.09 -14.99 -4.04
C GLY A 107 -0.60 -13.61 -4.14
N ARG A 108 -1.92 -13.57 -3.89
CA ARG A 108 -2.67 -12.31 -3.80
C ARG A 108 -2.26 -11.55 -2.53
N LYS A 109 -1.64 -10.37 -2.72
CA LYS A 109 -1.34 -9.45 -1.61
C LYS A 109 -2.65 -8.92 -0.99
N ARG A 110 -2.70 -8.87 0.35
CA ARG A 110 -3.83 -8.23 1.06
C ARG A 110 -3.88 -6.75 0.73
N SER A 111 -5.05 -6.25 0.35
CA SER A 111 -5.27 -4.82 0.10
C SER A 111 -5.48 -4.04 1.41
N ALA A 112 -5.38 -2.71 1.38
CA ALA A 112 -5.73 -1.87 2.53
C ALA A 112 -7.16 -2.12 3.02
N SER A 113 -8.11 -2.33 2.09
CA SER A 113 -9.49 -2.68 2.43
C SER A 113 -9.61 -4.03 3.13
N ASP A 114 -8.77 -5.00 2.79
CA ASP A 114 -8.75 -6.31 3.46
C ASP A 114 -8.20 -6.19 4.88
N GLN A 115 -7.18 -5.34 5.08
CA GLN A 115 -6.64 -5.08 6.43
C GLN A 115 -7.65 -4.35 7.32
N LEU A 116 -8.34 -3.33 6.80
CA LEU A 116 -9.41 -2.65 7.55
C LEU A 116 -10.58 -3.58 7.86
N ARG A 117 -10.98 -4.47 6.93
CA ARG A 117 -12.01 -5.50 7.20
C ARG A 117 -11.63 -6.42 8.34
N LEU A 118 -10.38 -6.87 8.39
CA LEU A 118 -9.88 -7.69 9.50
C LEU A 118 -9.94 -6.96 10.86
N LYS A 119 -9.88 -5.62 10.84
CA LYS A 119 -10.02 -4.76 12.02
C LYS A 119 -11.47 -4.39 12.34
N GLY A 120 -12.45 -4.96 11.63
CA GLY A 120 -13.88 -4.73 11.87
C GLY A 120 -14.46 -3.46 11.24
N VAL A 121 -13.70 -2.74 10.41
CA VAL A 121 -14.19 -1.51 9.76
C VAL A 121 -15.27 -1.84 8.73
N LEU A 122 -16.43 -1.22 8.88
CA LEU A 122 -17.53 -1.37 7.94
C LEU A 122 -17.22 -0.61 6.64
N ASN A 123 -17.67 -1.16 5.51
CA ASN A 123 -17.50 -0.50 4.21
C ASN A 123 -16.04 -0.14 3.88
N ALA A 124 -15.07 -0.93 4.35
CA ALA A 124 -13.63 -0.69 4.25
C ALA A 124 -13.15 -0.22 2.85
N SER A 125 -13.74 -0.75 1.77
CA SER A 125 -13.39 -0.32 0.41
C SER A 125 -13.76 1.14 0.11
N ASN A 126 -14.91 1.61 0.60
CA ASN A 126 -15.36 2.99 0.46
C ASN A 126 -14.59 3.91 1.40
N VAL A 127 -14.28 3.45 2.62
CA VAL A 127 -13.40 4.15 3.57
C VAL A 127 -12.02 4.41 2.97
N VAL A 128 -11.36 3.37 2.44
CA VAL A 128 -10.07 3.52 1.73
C VAL A 128 -10.20 4.50 0.55
N SER A 129 -11.33 4.50 -0.15
CA SER A 129 -11.55 5.41 -1.28
C SER A 129 -11.69 6.86 -0.83
N ALA A 130 -12.43 7.13 0.25
CA ALA A 130 -12.55 8.47 0.83
C ALA A 130 -11.20 8.99 1.34
N ILE A 131 -10.43 8.17 2.06
CA ILE A 131 -9.09 8.57 2.53
C ILE A 131 -8.16 8.88 1.35
N ASN A 132 -8.18 8.06 0.29
CA ASN A 132 -7.41 8.37 -0.92
C ASN A 132 -7.84 9.71 -1.56
N THR A 133 -9.12 10.07 -1.48
CA THR A 133 -9.61 11.38 -1.93
C THR A 133 -9.11 12.52 -1.03
N VAL A 134 -9.05 12.33 0.29
CA VAL A 134 -8.41 13.29 1.23
C VAL A 134 -6.95 13.51 0.85
N PHE A 135 -6.18 12.43 0.64
CA PHE A 135 -4.78 12.52 0.21
C PHE A 135 -4.63 13.23 -1.14
N ALA A 136 -5.53 12.96 -2.09
CA ALA A 136 -5.53 13.62 -3.39
C ALA A 136 -5.81 15.13 -3.26
N LEU A 137 -6.75 15.54 -2.40
CA LEU A 137 -7.00 16.96 -2.08
C LEU A 137 -5.78 17.60 -1.43
N ALA A 138 -5.17 16.94 -0.44
CA ALA A 138 -3.96 17.44 0.22
C ALA A 138 -2.79 17.65 -0.76
N ALA A 139 -2.65 16.74 -1.73
CA ALA A 139 -1.63 16.81 -2.77
C ALA A 139 -1.97 17.76 -3.94
N ARG A 140 -3.18 18.33 -3.99
CA ARG A 140 -3.72 19.05 -5.15
C ARG A 140 -3.64 18.22 -6.45
N ARG A 141 -3.98 16.93 -6.36
CA ARG A 141 -4.01 15.97 -7.48
C ARG A 141 -5.40 15.41 -7.70
N GLN A 142 -5.67 14.97 -8.93
CA GLN A 142 -6.94 14.31 -9.26
C GLN A 142 -7.10 12.95 -8.58
N ALA A 143 -5.99 12.24 -8.38
CA ALA A 143 -5.97 10.98 -7.66
C ALA A 143 -4.62 10.79 -6.95
N MET A 144 -4.65 10.18 -5.79
CA MET A 144 -3.48 9.72 -5.05
C MET A 144 -3.86 8.43 -4.30
N LYS A 145 -2.93 7.48 -4.23
CA LYS A 145 -3.10 6.29 -3.38
C LYS A 145 -2.18 6.38 -2.17
N ALA A 146 -2.78 6.44 -0.98
CA ALA A 146 -2.09 6.22 0.28
C ALA A 146 -1.63 4.76 0.37
N THR A 147 -0.50 4.54 1.04
CA THR A 147 -0.03 3.21 1.41
C THR A 147 -0.94 2.62 2.48
N THR A 148 -0.91 1.30 2.66
CA THR A 148 -1.74 0.69 3.72
C THR A 148 -1.40 1.25 5.11
N PRO A 149 -0.12 1.41 5.51
CA PRO A 149 0.21 2.06 6.79
C PRO A 149 -0.31 3.50 6.90
N GLU A 150 -0.25 4.28 5.81
CA GLU A 150 -0.83 5.64 5.79
C GLU A 150 -2.36 5.61 5.99
N ILE A 151 -3.07 4.65 5.36
CA ILE A 151 -4.51 4.45 5.57
C ILE A 151 -4.81 4.07 7.03
N GLU A 152 -4.04 3.14 7.60
CA GLU A 152 -4.24 2.69 8.98
C GLU A 152 -3.97 3.80 9.99
N GLN A 153 -2.89 4.56 9.80
CA GLN A 153 -2.57 5.71 10.63
C GLN A 153 -3.64 6.80 10.53
N PHE A 154 -4.11 7.08 9.31
CA PHE A 154 -5.19 8.04 9.09
C PHE A 154 -6.48 7.58 9.79
N MET A 155 -6.87 6.32 9.65
CA MET A 155 -8.04 5.75 10.35
C MET A 155 -7.92 5.82 11.86
N HIS A 156 -6.72 5.56 12.41
CA HIS A 156 -6.49 5.65 13.85
C HIS A 156 -6.65 7.08 14.37
N ASN A 157 -6.11 8.06 13.65
CA ASN A 157 -6.16 9.47 14.04
C ASN A 157 -7.51 10.12 13.75
N HIS A 158 -8.23 9.65 12.72
CA HIS A 158 -9.44 10.27 12.18
C HIS A 158 -10.56 9.24 11.95
N PRO A 159 -11.04 8.54 13.00
CA PRO A 159 -12.06 7.50 12.85
C PRO A 159 -13.40 8.01 12.30
N GLY A 160 -13.69 9.32 12.42
CA GLY A 160 -14.91 9.96 11.91
C GLY A 160 -15.12 9.85 10.39
N VAL A 161 -14.09 9.50 9.62
CA VAL A 161 -14.24 9.23 8.18
C VAL A 161 -15.16 8.02 7.92
N GLU A 162 -15.20 7.04 8.83
CA GLU A 162 -16.10 5.89 8.72
C GLU A 162 -17.57 6.32 8.81
N ARG A 163 -17.93 7.18 9.78
CA ARG A 163 -19.27 7.77 9.90
C ARG A 163 -19.69 8.43 8.59
N SER A 164 -18.80 9.23 8.01
CA SER A 164 -19.07 9.96 6.76
C SER A 164 -19.38 9.02 5.59
N VAL A 165 -18.65 7.90 5.50
CA VAL A 165 -18.88 6.86 4.49
C VAL A 165 -20.20 6.12 4.72
N VAL A 166 -20.49 5.77 5.98
CA VAL A 166 -21.75 5.10 6.37
C VAL A 166 -22.95 6.00 6.00
N LEU A 167 -22.92 7.28 6.36
CA LEU A 167 -23.99 8.23 6.04
C LEU A 167 -24.26 8.30 4.53
N VAL A 168 -23.20 8.42 3.72
CA VAL A 168 -23.34 8.47 2.26
C VAL A 168 -23.87 7.15 1.70
N GLN A 169 -23.47 6.01 2.25
CA GLN A 169 -23.86 4.70 1.74
C GLN A 169 -25.30 4.32 2.07
N HIS A 170 -25.82 4.72 3.23
CA HIS A 170 -27.19 4.39 3.66
C HIS A 170 -28.28 5.26 2.99
N GLY A 171 -27.92 6.36 2.32
CA GLY A 171 -28.89 7.31 1.76
C GLY A 171 -28.79 7.63 0.26
N LEU A 172 -27.73 7.19 -0.44
CA LEU A 172 -27.41 7.70 -1.79
C LEU A 172 -27.12 6.60 -2.81
N SER A 173 -27.88 6.60 -3.91
CA SER A 173 -27.49 5.88 -5.12
C SER A 173 -26.42 6.67 -5.88
N ARG A 174 -25.52 5.95 -6.57
CA ARG A 174 -24.46 6.54 -7.41
C ARG A 174 -24.98 7.58 -8.42
N ASP A 175 -26.24 7.46 -8.82
CA ASP A 175 -26.86 8.33 -9.81
C ASP A 175 -27.05 9.78 -9.34
N ARG A 176 -27.14 10.01 -8.03
CA ARG A 176 -27.49 11.33 -7.46
C ARG A 176 -26.29 12.25 -7.27
N CYS A 177 -25.08 11.71 -7.18
CA CYS A 177 -23.86 12.48 -6.89
C CYS A 177 -22.70 12.15 -7.84
N GLY A 178 -22.69 10.94 -8.45
CA GLY A 178 -21.61 10.50 -9.34
C GLY A 178 -20.29 10.15 -8.63
N LEU A 179 -19.93 10.84 -7.54
CA LEU A 179 -18.67 10.69 -6.79
C LEU A 179 -18.87 10.44 -5.28
N PRO A 180 -19.39 9.28 -4.84
CA PRO A 180 -19.68 9.00 -3.43
C PRO A 180 -18.48 9.16 -2.48
N ALA A 181 -17.27 8.77 -2.90
CA ALA A 181 -16.06 8.92 -2.09
C ALA A 181 -15.70 10.40 -1.85
N MET A 182 -15.92 11.27 -2.86
CA MET A 182 -15.71 12.70 -2.71
C MET A 182 -16.76 13.32 -1.80
N LEU A 183 -18.03 12.92 -1.93
CA LEU A 183 -19.08 13.41 -1.03
C LEU A 183 -18.82 13.02 0.43
N ALA A 184 -18.41 11.77 0.69
CA ALA A 184 -18.01 11.34 2.03
C ALA A 184 -16.78 12.11 2.54
N THR A 185 -15.85 12.46 1.64
CA THR A 185 -14.67 13.28 1.98
C THR A 185 -15.07 14.71 2.36
N LEU A 186 -15.97 15.34 1.60
CA LEU A 186 -16.47 16.69 1.91
C LEU A 186 -17.26 16.71 3.22
N HIS A 187 -18.07 15.67 3.47
CA HIS A 187 -18.74 15.49 4.75
C HIS A 187 -17.73 15.38 5.90
N PHE A 188 -16.72 14.51 5.79
CA PHE A 188 -15.67 14.37 6.79
C PHE A 188 -14.93 15.70 7.04
N ILE A 189 -14.55 16.42 5.98
CA ILE A 189 -13.88 17.72 6.12
C ILE A 189 -14.82 18.72 6.82
N GLY A 190 -16.08 18.80 6.38
CA GLY A 190 -17.05 19.70 7.00
C GLY A 190 -17.30 19.41 8.47
N HIS A 191 -17.50 18.15 8.81
CA HIS A 191 -17.82 17.72 10.16
C HIS A 191 -16.58 17.74 11.07
N ASP A 192 -15.52 17.02 10.72
CA ASP A 192 -14.41 16.71 11.64
C ASP A 192 -13.26 17.73 11.54
N VAL A 193 -13.12 18.45 10.42
CA VAL A 193 -12.00 19.39 10.21
C VAL A 193 -12.45 20.84 10.35
N LEU A 194 -13.61 21.20 9.82
CA LEU A 194 -14.14 22.56 9.85
C LEU A 194 -15.10 22.81 11.01
N ASP A 195 -15.45 21.77 11.79
CA ASP A 195 -16.40 21.82 12.90
C ASP A 195 -17.78 22.37 12.51
N LEU A 196 -18.31 21.89 11.38
CA LEU A 196 -19.63 22.25 10.84
C LEU A 196 -20.53 21.02 10.69
N PRO A 197 -20.80 20.25 11.76
CA PRO A 197 -21.50 18.96 11.68
C PRO A 197 -22.89 19.08 11.04
N GLU A 198 -23.70 20.05 11.47
CA GLU A 198 -25.06 20.25 10.93
C GLU A 198 -25.06 20.60 9.44
N THR A 199 -24.09 21.41 9.00
CA THR A 199 -23.96 21.80 7.59
C THR A 199 -23.47 20.64 6.74
N ALA A 200 -22.54 19.83 7.26
CA ALA A 200 -22.06 18.63 6.59
C ALA A 200 -23.19 17.61 6.40
N ASP A 201 -23.95 17.33 7.46
CA ASP A 201 -25.11 16.43 7.42
C ASP A 201 -26.17 16.95 6.43
N ALA A 202 -26.52 18.24 6.52
CA ALA A 202 -27.49 18.87 5.63
C ALA A 202 -27.08 18.78 4.15
N PHE A 203 -25.79 18.97 3.84
CA PHE A 203 -25.27 18.86 2.47
C PHE A 203 -25.47 17.46 1.90
N VAL A 204 -25.10 16.41 2.65
CA VAL A 204 -25.29 15.02 2.22
C VAL A 204 -26.77 14.68 2.10
N ASN A 205 -27.59 15.15 3.04
CA ASN A 205 -29.04 14.92 3.05
C ASN A 205 -29.76 15.59 1.87
N ALA A 206 -29.29 16.72 1.38
CA ALA A 206 -29.83 17.37 0.18
C ALA A 206 -29.70 16.46 -1.07
N PHE A 207 -28.61 15.70 -1.21
CA PHE A 207 -28.48 14.71 -2.28
C PHE A 207 -29.46 13.54 -2.13
N ALA A 208 -29.69 13.11 -0.89
CA ALA A 208 -30.53 11.96 -0.57
C ALA A 208 -32.01 12.28 -0.81
N THR A 209 -32.48 13.40 -0.30
CA THR A 209 -33.89 13.81 -0.32
C THR A 209 -34.27 14.57 -1.59
N GLY A 210 -33.34 15.32 -2.18
CA GLY A 210 -33.63 16.27 -3.25
C GLY A 210 -34.37 17.52 -2.78
N GLN A 211 -34.54 17.71 -1.46
CA GLN A 211 -35.20 18.89 -0.89
C GLN A 211 -34.21 20.06 -0.84
N GLN A 212 -34.63 21.21 -1.35
CA GLN A 212 -33.85 22.44 -1.24
C GLN A 212 -33.80 22.90 0.22
N THR A 213 -32.60 23.27 0.67
CA THR A 213 -32.37 23.83 2.01
C THR A 213 -32.38 25.36 2.01
N TYR A 214 -32.15 25.98 0.84
CA TYR A 214 -32.24 27.42 0.61
C TYR A 214 -32.52 27.72 -0.89
N PRO A 215 -32.95 28.94 -1.26
CA PRO A 215 -33.22 29.29 -2.65
C PRO A 215 -31.99 29.11 -3.56
N ASN A 216 -32.16 28.43 -4.70
CA ASN A 216 -31.08 28.09 -5.64
C ASN A 216 -29.95 27.25 -4.99
N ASP A 217 -30.34 26.25 -4.20
CA ASP A 217 -29.45 25.33 -3.48
C ASP A 217 -28.36 24.71 -4.38
N ALA A 218 -27.09 24.90 -4.00
CA ALA A 218 -25.93 24.46 -4.75
C ALA A 218 -25.76 22.93 -4.75
N ALA A 219 -26.16 22.25 -3.67
CA ALA A 219 -26.16 20.79 -3.60
C ALA A 219 -27.19 20.19 -4.57
N ILE A 220 -28.39 20.78 -4.60
CA ILE A 220 -29.44 20.38 -5.53
C ILE A 220 -29.03 20.65 -6.98
N PHE A 221 -28.38 21.78 -7.27
CA PHE A 221 -27.83 22.03 -8.59
C PHE A 221 -26.89 20.91 -9.06
N HIS A 222 -25.91 20.52 -8.23
CA HIS A 222 -24.98 19.44 -8.58
C HIS A 222 -25.70 18.10 -8.75
N ARG A 223 -26.67 17.81 -7.88
CA ARG A 223 -27.50 16.60 -7.95
C ARG A 223 -28.23 16.50 -9.29
N GLU A 224 -28.93 17.55 -9.71
CA GLU A 224 -29.68 17.58 -10.98
C GLU A 224 -28.74 17.49 -12.20
N LEU A 225 -27.56 18.10 -12.09
CA LEU A 225 -26.51 17.97 -13.10
C LEU A 225 -26.06 16.50 -13.28
N CYS A 226 -25.83 15.76 -12.18
CA CYS A 226 -25.48 14.34 -12.24
C CYS A 226 -26.60 13.49 -12.85
N LEU A 227 -27.85 13.71 -12.44
CA LEU A 227 -29.01 13.00 -12.97
C LEU A 227 -29.19 13.27 -14.47
N THR A 228 -29.00 14.52 -14.91
CA THR A 228 -29.13 14.91 -16.32
C THR A 228 -28.01 14.31 -17.17
N SER A 229 -26.76 14.34 -16.69
CA SER A 229 -25.63 13.76 -17.42
C SER A 229 -25.76 12.25 -17.62
N ARG A 230 -26.36 11.53 -16.67
CA ARG A 230 -26.65 10.09 -16.83
C ARG A 230 -27.82 9.81 -17.77
N ARG A 231 -28.90 10.60 -17.69
CA ARG A 231 -30.11 10.40 -18.52
C ARG A 231 -29.87 10.77 -19.98
N THR A 232 -29.01 11.74 -20.25
CA THR A 232 -28.79 12.26 -21.60
C THR A 232 -27.42 11.83 -22.12
N ARG A 233 -27.37 10.90 -23.09
CA ARG A 233 -26.11 10.57 -23.82
C ARG A 233 -25.53 11.75 -24.63
N ARG A 234 -26.25 12.88 -24.69
CA ARG A 234 -25.80 14.13 -25.32
C ARG A 234 -24.81 14.92 -24.45
N PHE A 235 -24.72 14.63 -23.16
CA PHE A 235 -23.91 15.40 -22.23
C PHE A 235 -23.26 14.50 -21.16
N SER A 236 -21.98 14.17 -21.33
CA SER A 236 -21.20 13.46 -20.31
C SER A 236 -20.24 14.43 -19.65
N LEU A 237 -20.27 14.48 -18.32
CA LEU A 237 -19.24 15.18 -17.55
C LEU A 237 -18.01 14.28 -17.40
N GLU A 238 -16.84 14.84 -17.63
CA GLU A 238 -15.61 14.18 -17.25
C GLU A 238 -15.49 14.08 -15.73
N HIS A 239 -14.75 13.08 -15.25
CA HIS A 239 -14.57 12.86 -13.81
C HIS A 239 -13.96 14.09 -13.10
N ALA A 240 -13.10 14.85 -13.79
CA ALA A 240 -12.49 16.08 -13.29
C ALA A 240 -13.52 17.22 -13.17
N GLU A 241 -14.41 17.38 -14.16
CA GLU A 241 -15.50 18.37 -14.12
C GLU A 241 -16.50 18.05 -13.00
N MET A 242 -16.86 16.78 -12.85
CA MET A 242 -17.77 16.34 -11.79
C MET A 242 -17.17 16.60 -10.41
N ARG A 243 -15.88 16.34 -10.25
CA ARG A 243 -15.14 16.65 -9.02
C ARG A 243 -15.16 18.15 -8.72
N ALA A 244 -14.78 18.98 -9.69
CA ALA A 244 -14.74 20.44 -9.53
C ALA A 244 -16.13 20.99 -9.17
N SER A 245 -17.18 20.54 -9.87
CA SER A 245 -18.56 20.93 -9.60
C SER A 245 -19.00 20.58 -8.18
N LEU A 246 -18.65 19.39 -7.68
CA LEU A 246 -19.03 18.95 -6.35
C LEU A 246 -18.30 19.75 -5.25
N ILE A 247 -17.02 20.07 -5.45
CA ILE A 247 -16.26 20.94 -4.53
C ILE A 247 -16.85 22.35 -4.52
N THR A 248 -17.13 22.93 -5.69
CA THR A 248 -17.77 24.26 -5.80
C THR A 248 -19.12 24.26 -5.12
N ALA A 249 -19.93 23.21 -5.32
CA ALA A 249 -21.23 23.07 -4.68
C ALA A 249 -21.11 23.09 -3.16
N TRP A 250 -20.14 22.37 -2.58
CA TRP A 250 -19.86 22.40 -1.16
C TRP A 250 -19.46 23.79 -0.64
N ASN A 251 -18.53 24.46 -1.33
CA ASN A 251 -18.09 25.81 -0.94
C ASN A 251 -19.24 26.82 -0.97
N CYS A 252 -20.11 26.76 -1.99
CA CYS A 252 -21.30 27.59 -2.10
C CYS A 252 -22.36 27.23 -1.05
N PHE A 253 -22.58 25.94 -0.80
CA PHE A 253 -23.58 25.44 0.16
C PHE A 253 -23.32 25.93 1.58
N ARG A 254 -22.07 25.87 2.03
CA ARG A 254 -21.67 26.39 3.34
C ARG A 254 -21.98 27.88 3.53
N GLN A 255 -21.98 28.64 2.43
CA GLN A 255 -22.25 30.07 2.43
C GLN A 255 -23.71 30.39 2.08
N LYS A 256 -24.56 29.38 1.86
CA LYS A 256 -25.93 29.51 1.34
C LYS A 256 -26.01 30.33 0.05
N LYS A 257 -25.00 30.17 -0.81
CA LYS A 257 -24.91 30.84 -2.13
C LYS A 257 -25.33 29.88 -3.25
N PRO A 258 -25.87 30.40 -4.36
CA PRO A 258 -26.11 29.59 -5.55
C PRO A 258 -24.79 29.19 -6.24
N MET A 259 -24.85 28.13 -7.05
CA MET A 259 -23.76 27.77 -7.96
C MET A 259 -23.45 28.92 -8.93
N PRO A 260 -22.17 29.28 -9.17
CA PRO A 260 -21.81 30.33 -10.10
C PRO A 260 -22.14 29.91 -11.53
N ARG A 261 -22.49 30.88 -12.40
CA ARG A 261 -22.79 30.60 -13.82
C ARG A 261 -21.63 29.93 -14.56
N LEU A 262 -20.39 30.29 -14.22
CA LEU A 262 -19.15 29.73 -14.76
C LEU A 262 -18.55 28.68 -13.82
N TRP A 263 -19.36 27.77 -13.27
CA TRP A 263 -18.85 26.69 -12.41
C TRP A 263 -18.00 25.65 -13.18
N ARG A 264 -18.16 25.58 -14.52
CA ARG A 264 -17.43 24.69 -15.41
C ARG A 264 -16.07 25.27 -15.76
N ASP A 265 -15.21 25.39 -14.75
CA ASP A 265 -13.82 25.77 -14.97
C ASP A 265 -13.04 24.54 -15.48
N HIS A 266 -12.45 24.67 -16.66
CA HIS A 266 -11.68 23.62 -17.32
C HIS A 266 -10.25 23.52 -16.73
N THR A 267 -9.87 24.44 -15.84
CA THR A 267 -8.59 24.34 -15.14
C THR A 267 -8.60 23.25 -14.07
N HIS A 268 -9.78 22.85 -13.57
CA HIS A 268 -9.97 21.85 -12.52
C HIS A 268 -9.17 22.12 -11.23
N THR A 269 -8.93 23.40 -10.91
CA THR A 269 -8.10 23.86 -9.78
C THR A 269 -8.88 24.13 -8.48
N VAL A 270 -10.18 23.80 -8.43
CA VAL A 270 -11.04 24.14 -7.29
C VAL A 270 -10.61 23.41 -6.02
N GLU A 271 -10.40 24.18 -4.94
CA GLU A 271 -10.05 23.70 -3.62
C GLU A 271 -11.24 23.73 -2.67
N VAL A 272 -11.19 22.92 -1.60
CA VAL A 272 -12.20 22.96 -0.54
C VAL A 272 -11.87 24.13 0.37
N ASP A 273 -12.76 25.13 0.44
CA ASP A 273 -12.51 26.37 1.18
C ASP A 273 -12.23 26.06 2.66
N GLY A 274 -11.10 26.53 3.20
CA GLY A 274 -10.73 26.33 4.60
C GLY A 274 -10.14 24.95 4.93
N PHE A 275 -10.00 24.04 3.97
CA PHE A 275 -9.30 22.77 4.22
C PHE A 275 -7.79 22.96 4.24
N ASP A 276 -7.20 22.80 5.43
CA ASP A 276 -5.74 22.70 5.61
C ASP A 276 -5.31 21.24 5.77
N PRO A 277 -4.47 20.69 4.86
CA PRO A 277 -3.91 19.35 5.02
C PRO A 277 -3.18 19.12 6.34
N ALA A 278 -2.64 20.16 6.98
CA ALA A 278 -1.99 20.04 8.29
C ALA A 278 -2.97 19.57 9.38
N ALA A 279 -4.25 19.96 9.31
CA ALA A 279 -5.28 19.57 10.28
C ALA A 279 -5.52 18.05 10.33
N VAL A 280 -5.16 17.33 9.26
CA VAL A 280 -5.29 15.88 9.17
C VAL A 280 -3.93 15.15 9.13
N GLY A 281 -2.84 15.83 9.49
CA GLY A 281 -1.49 15.25 9.53
C GLY A 281 -0.83 15.08 8.15
N LEU A 282 -1.32 15.80 7.14
CA LEU A 282 -0.91 15.68 5.73
C LEU A 282 -0.13 16.90 5.19
N ALA A 283 0.40 17.76 6.07
CA ALA A 283 1.21 18.93 5.67
C ALA A 283 2.37 18.56 4.72
N HIS A 284 2.99 17.39 4.94
CA HIS A 284 4.13 16.90 4.18
C HIS A 284 3.79 16.39 2.76
N ILE A 285 2.50 16.26 2.41
CA ILE A 285 2.08 15.71 1.10
C ILE A 285 2.40 16.67 -0.06
N ARG A 286 2.37 17.98 0.16
CA ARG A 286 2.49 19.01 -0.90
C ARG A 286 3.88 19.08 -1.54
N ASN A 287 4.94 18.74 -0.81
CA ASN A 287 6.33 18.89 -1.27
C ASN A 287 6.90 17.64 -1.95
N ARG A 288 6.06 16.65 -2.30
CA ARG A 288 6.52 15.36 -2.84
C ARG A 288 6.85 15.47 -4.34
N THR A 289 8.13 15.53 -4.66
CA THR A 289 8.67 15.46 -6.03
C THR A 289 8.48 14.06 -6.63
N PRO A 290 8.03 13.92 -7.90
CA PRO A 290 7.98 12.62 -8.57
C PRO A 290 9.40 12.01 -8.68
N MET A 291 9.53 10.72 -8.36
CA MET A 291 10.83 10.09 -8.13
C MET A 291 11.48 9.49 -9.37
N SER A 292 12.82 9.41 -9.34
CA SER A 292 13.60 8.60 -10.26
C SER A 292 13.32 7.11 -10.05
N VAL A 293 12.99 6.42 -11.14
CA VAL A 293 12.68 4.97 -11.16
C VAL A 293 13.95 4.14 -11.33
N THR A 294 15.02 4.77 -11.81
CA THR A 294 16.29 4.12 -12.10
C THR A 294 17.32 4.55 -11.06
N PRO A 295 17.84 3.63 -10.23
CA PRO A 295 18.95 3.98 -9.35
C PRO A 295 20.16 4.34 -10.23
N PHE A 296 20.82 5.46 -9.93
CA PHE A 296 22.10 5.77 -10.56
C PHE A 296 23.14 4.78 -10.04
N LEU A 297 23.65 3.91 -10.91
CA LEU A 297 24.72 2.96 -10.61
C LEU A 297 26.02 3.49 -11.19
N THR A 298 27.03 3.67 -10.35
CA THR A 298 28.36 4.07 -10.79
C THR A 298 29.11 2.88 -11.39
N GLU A 299 30.15 3.13 -12.19
CA GLU A 299 31.06 2.05 -12.63
C GLU A 299 31.78 1.38 -11.45
N ALA A 300 32.00 2.12 -10.35
CA ALA A 300 32.55 1.55 -9.12
C ALA A 300 31.61 0.51 -8.50
N ASP A 301 30.29 0.75 -8.48
CA ASP A 301 29.30 -0.20 -7.97
C ASP A 301 29.31 -1.51 -8.79
N LYS A 302 29.40 -1.39 -10.12
CA LYS A 302 29.49 -2.54 -11.02
C LYS A 302 30.79 -3.33 -10.81
N GLU A 303 31.90 -2.64 -10.60
CA GLU A 303 33.20 -3.29 -10.37
C GLU A 303 33.26 -4.00 -9.01
N ILE A 304 32.68 -3.42 -7.96
CA ILE A 304 32.52 -4.07 -6.65
C ILE A 304 31.73 -5.37 -6.80
N ALA A 305 30.61 -5.33 -7.54
CA ALA A 305 29.79 -6.50 -7.80
C ALA A 305 30.56 -7.61 -8.54
N ARG A 306 31.30 -7.27 -9.60
CA ARG A 306 32.14 -8.22 -10.35
C ARG A 306 33.21 -8.87 -9.47
N LYS A 307 33.91 -8.07 -8.65
CA LYS A 307 34.95 -8.58 -7.74
C LYS A 307 34.39 -9.52 -6.69
N ALA A 308 33.25 -9.17 -6.08
CA ALA A 308 32.60 -10.01 -5.09
C ALA A 308 32.12 -11.34 -5.68
N THR A 309 31.54 -11.34 -6.89
CA THR A 309 31.14 -12.56 -7.62
C THR A 309 32.32 -13.49 -7.87
N ARG A 310 33.49 -12.95 -8.26
CA ARG A 310 34.71 -13.75 -8.47
C ARG A 310 35.20 -14.39 -7.17
N ARG A 311 35.25 -13.62 -6.08
CA ARG A 311 35.68 -14.10 -4.75
C ARG A 311 34.73 -15.15 -4.16
N GLY A 312 33.41 -14.93 -4.30
CA GLY A 312 32.40 -15.90 -3.88
C GLY A 312 32.56 -17.25 -4.58
N LYS A 313 32.76 -17.25 -5.92
CA LYS A 313 33.02 -18.46 -6.70
C LYS A 313 34.33 -19.17 -6.29
N GLN A 314 35.39 -18.41 -5.98
CA GLN A 314 36.66 -18.98 -5.49
C GLN A 314 36.50 -19.65 -4.12
N ARG A 315 35.75 -19.02 -3.19
CA ARG A 315 35.45 -19.61 -1.88
C ARG A 315 34.55 -20.84 -1.98
N ALA A 316 33.54 -20.82 -2.85
CA ALA A 316 32.69 -21.98 -3.10
C ALA A 316 33.51 -23.20 -3.54
N LYS A 317 34.44 -23.00 -4.49
CA LYS A 317 35.38 -24.06 -4.92
C LYS A 317 36.29 -24.53 -3.77
N GLY A 318 36.73 -23.61 -2.91
CA GLY A 318 37.50 -23.93 -1.70
C GLY A 318 36.72 -24.80 -0.70
N ILE A 319 35.44 -24.47 -0.48
CA ILE A 319 34.53 -25.22 0.39
C ILE A 319 34.22 -26.60 -0.21
N GLU A 320 34.02 -26.72 -1.53
CA GLU A 320 33.84 -28.02 -2.20
C GLU A 320 35.11 -28.89 -2.14
N SER A 321 36.30 -28.29 -2.12
CA SER A 321 37.58 -29.01 -1.98
C SER A 321 37.93 -29.41 -0.54
N GLY A 322 37.28 -28.83 0.47
CA GLY A 322 37.46 -29.16 1.89
C GLY A 322 36.22 -29.89 2.42
N ALA A 323 36.22 -31.22 2.31
CA ALA A 323 35.13 -32.06 2.80
C ALA A 323 35.04 -31.99 4.34
N ASP A 324 34.22 -31.08 4.85
CA ASP A 324 33.54 -31.27 6.13
C ASP A 324 32.20 -30.50 6.08
N ARG A 325 31.11 -31.23 5.78
CA ARG A 325 29.74 -30.71 5.82
C ARG A 325 29.08 -31.16 7.12
N PRO A 326 29.06 -30.37 8.21
CA PRO A 326 28.11 -30.62 9.29
C PRO A 326 26.77 -30.00 8.88
N GLY A 327 25.81 -30.81 8.41
CA GLY A 327 24.45 -30.29 8.21
C GLY A 327 23.51 -31.00 7.24
N PHE A 328 23.79 -32.22 6.77
CA PHE A 328 22.85 -32.94 5.91
C PHE A 328 22.58 -34.41 6.30
N ASP A 329 22.83 -34.78 7.57
CA ASP A 329 22.58 -36.16 8.06
C ASP A 329 21.30 -36.33 8.89
N LEU A 330 20.46 -35.29 9.02
CA LEU A 330 19.21 -35.37 9.78
C LEU A 330 17.94 -35.54 8.94
N ILE A 331 18.03 -35.54 7.61
CA ILE A 331 16.85 -35.76 6.74
C ILE A 331 17.01 -37.00 5.84
N ALA A 332 18.24 -37.46 5.56
CA ALA A 332 18.47 -38.63 4.70
C ALA A 332 18.37 -40.00 5.43
N LYS A 333 18.36 -40.03 6.77
CA LYS A 333 18.25 -41.29 7.55
C LYS A 333 16.82 -41.77 7.79
N ALA A 334 15.80 -41.08 7.26
CA ALA A 334 14.38 -41.44 7.41
C ALA A 334 13.76 -42.06 6.13
N ALA A 335 14.55 -42.35 5.11
CA ALA A 335 14.06 -42.89 3.83
C ALA A 335 14.83 -44.15 3.36
N SER A 336 15.15 -45.07 4.29
CA SER A 336 15.51 -46.45 3.92
C SER A 336 14.25 -47.33 3.90
N PRO A 337 14.07 -48.24 2.91
CA PRO A 337 12.88 -49.08 2.80
C PRO A 337 12.85 -50.30 3.75
N GLU A 338 13.69 -50.33 4.80
CA GLU A 338 13.79 -51.45 5.73
C GLU A 338 13.60 -50.99 7.18
N ALA A 339 12.37 -50.57 7.53
CA ALA A 339 11.97 -50.39 8.92
C ALA A 339 10.67 -51.17 9.17
N GLU A 340 10.75 -52.14 10.09
CA GLU A 340 9.62 -52.95 10.54
C GLU A 340 8.44 -52.09 11.01
N PRO A 341 7.19 -52.53 10.80
CA PRO A 341 6.02 -51.74 11.16
C PRO A 341 5.94 -51.56 12.68
N VAL A 342 6.04 -50.31 13.13
CA VAL A 342 5.77 -49.91 14.52
C VAL A 342 4.28 -50.15 14.81
N VAL A 343 3.99 -51.16 15.65
CA VAL A 343 2.67 -51.43 16.20
C VAL A 343 2.30 -50.32 17.18
N ILE A 344 1.26 -49.55 16.87
CA ILE A 344 0.69 -48.54 17.76
C ILE A 344 -0.31 -49.24 18.70
N PRO A 345 -0.14 -49.24 20.04
CA PRO A 345 -1.13 -49.82 20.93
C PRO A 345 -2.39 -48.95 20.99
N SER A 346 -3.50 -49.54 20.59
CA SER A 346 -4.84 -48.96 20.51
C SER A 346 -5.53 -48.92 21.88
N THR A 347 -5.15 -48.00 22.77
CA THR A 347 -6.03 -47.60 23.88
C THR A 347 -5.68 -46.22 24.44
N VAL A 348 -6.38 -45.18 24.00
CA VAL A 348 -6.65 -44.00 24.83
C VAL A 348 -8.15 -43.68 24.73
N ARG A 349 -8.91 -44.15 25.73
CA ARG A 349 -10.32 -43.77 25.93
C ARG A 349 -10.37 -42.28 26.28
N LEU A 350 -10.92 -41.47 25.37
CA LEU A 350 -11.34 -40.09 25.67
C LEU A 350 -12.43 -40.09 26.74
N ARG A 351 -12.10 -39.67 27.96
CA ARG A 351 -13.10 -39.39 29.01
C ARG A 351 -13.85 -38.10 28.65
N LYS A 352 -15.16 -38.21 28.46
CA LYS A 352 -16.09 -37.06 28.30
C LYS A 352 -16.04 -36.19 29.57
N ARG A 353 -15.82 -34.88 29.42
CA ARG A 353 -16.02 -33.88 30.49
C ARG A 353 -17.53 -33.62 30.67
N PRO A 354 -18.04 -33.45 31.91
CA PRO A 354 -19.43 -33.12 32.15
C PRO A 354 -19.72 -31.63 31.88
N VAL A 355 -20.91 -31.36 31.37
CA VAL A 355 -21.51 -30.04 31.13
C VAL A 355 -22.01 -29.46 32.47
N PRO A 356 -21.77 -28.18 32.80
CA PRO A 356 -22.38 -27.57 33.99
C PRO A 356 -23.85 -27.24 33.74
N ALA A 357 -24.71 -27.64 34.67
CA ALA A 357 -26.14 -27.37 34.67
C ALA A 357 -26.44 -25.89 34.93
N GLN A 358 -27.48 -25.40 34.26
CA GLN A 358 -28.14 -24.13 34.52
C GLN A 358 -28.79 -24.11 35.90
N ALA A 359 -28.60 -23.02 36.63
CA ALA A 359 -29.50 -22.52 37.66
C ALA A 359 -29.48 -20.99 37.59
#